data_AF-D6LHP3-F1
#
_entry.id   AF-D6LHP3-F1
#
_cell.length_a   1.000
_cell.length_b   1.000
_cell.length_c   1.000
_cell.angle_alpha   90.00
_cell.angle_beta   90.00
_cell.angle_gamma   90.00
#
_symmetry.space_group_name_H-M   'P 1'
#
loop_
_entity.id
_entity.type
_entity.pdbx_description
1 polymer ?
#
loop_
_entity_poly.entity_id
_entity_poly.type
_entity_poly.pdbx_seq_one_letter_code
_entity_poly.pdbx_strand_id
1 'polypeptide(L)' 'MENEFKEAALSFLEGLLDSGKVESKTKKEISDLYEELQKSNISEELQHLIFKTIENLKKEYFDFGFLAYKNFKE' A
#
# COMPACT_ATOMS: atom_id res chain seq x y z
N MET A 1 -20.12 -5.19 5.93
CA MET A 1 -19.62 -4.26 4.89
C MET A 1 -18.56 -3.29 5.42
N GLU A 2 -18.88 -2.29 6.25
CA GLU A 2 -17.87 -1.30 6.69
C GLU A 2 -16.70 -1.91 7.48
N ASN A 3 -17.00 -2.90 8.35
CA ASN A 3 -16.00 -3.65 9.12
C ASN A 3 -15.15 -4.60 8.26
N GLU A 4 -15.74 -5.24 7.24
CA GLU A 4 -15.02 -6.19 6.37
C GLU A 4 -14.01 -5.46 5.47
N PHE A 5 -14.38 -4.28 4.97
CA PHE A 5 -13.45 -3.44 4.21
C PHE A 5 -12.27 -2.98 5.07
N LYS A 6 -12.54 -2.62 6.34
CA LYS A 6 -11.51 -2.25 7.31
C LYS A 6 -10.52 -3.38 7.56
N GLU A 7 -11.02 -4.57 7.81
CA GLU A 7 -10.19 -5.76 8.06
C GLU A 7 -9.35 -6.13 6.84
N ALA A 8 -9.93 -6.04 5.62
CA ALA A 8 -9.21 -6.30 4.38
C ALA A 8 -8.09 -5.28 4.12
N ALA A 9 -8.36 -3.99 4.37
CA ALA A 9 -7.37 -2.93 4.22
C ALA A 9 -6.23 -3.06 5.24
N LEU A 10 -6.55 -3.36 6.51
CA LEU A 10 -5.54 -3.62 7.54
C LEU A 10 -4.65 -4.81 7.18
N SER A 11 -5.25 -5.94 6.77
CA SER A 11 -4.51 -7.15 6.36
C SER A 11 -3.59 -6.87 5.16
N PHE A 12 -4.04 -6.05 4.21
CA PHE A 12 -3.25 -5.67 3.06
C PHE A 12 -2.03 -4.80 3.43
N LEU A 13 -2.24 -3.78 4.27
CA LEU A 13 -1.17 -2.89 4.73
C LEU A 13 -0.15 -3.65 5.58
N GLU A 14 -0.60 -4.54 6.46
CA GLU A 14 0.26 -5.41 7.27
C GLU A 14 1.10 -6.34 6.38
N GLY A 15 0.47 -6.99 5.39
CA GLY A 15 1.18 -7.83 4.42
C GLY A 15 2.25 -7.08 3.61
N LEU A 16 2.04 -5.79 3.33
CA LEU A 16 3.04 -4.95 2.67
C LEU A 16 4.24 -4.65 3.58
N LEU A 17 3.99 -4.30 4.86
CA LEU A 17 5.03 -4.03 5.84
C LEU A 17 5.90 -5.27 6.09
N ASP A 18 5.27 -6.44 6.17
CA ASP A 18 5.93 -7.73 6.39
C ASP A 18 6.68 -8.25 5.16
N SER A 19 6.30 -7.81 3.96
CA SER A 19 6.92 -8.28 2.72
C SER A 19 8.42 -7.94 2.62
N GLY A 20 8.87 -6.89 3.32
CA GLY A 20 10.23 -6.37 3.21
C GLY A 20 10.59 -5.78 1.83
N LYS A 21 9.61 -5.67 0.91
CA LYS A 21 9.81 -5.25 -0.48
C LYS A 21 9.48 -3.79 -0.75
N VAL A 22 9.17 -3.03 0.29
CA VAL A 22 8.75 -1.63 0.18
C VAL A 22 9.91 -0.72 0.57
N GLU A 23 10.16 0.32 -0.22
CA GLU A 23 11.18 1.32 0.08
C GLU A 23 10.89 2.06 1.40
N SER A 24 11.93 2.57 2.08
CA SER A 24 11.79 3.16 3.43
C SER A 24 10.78 4.30 3.51
N LYS A 25 10.69 5.13 2.46
CA LYS A 25 9.74 6.26 2.39
C LYS A 25 8.30 5.75 2.30
N THR A 26 8.04 4.85 1.36
CA THR A 26 6.74 4.22 1.15
C THR A 26 6.34 3.37 2.36
N LYS A 27 7.29 2.74 3.04
CA LYS A 27 7.06 1.99 4.29
C LYS A 27 6.54 2.89 5.42
N LYS A 28 7.06 4.12 5.55
CA LYS A 28 6.56 5.09 6.52
C LYS A 28 5.12 5.51 6.20
N GLU A 29 4.85 5.83 4.94
CA GLU A 29 3.50 6.19 4.48
C GLU A 29 2.48 5.07 4.75
N ILE A 30 2.84 3.80 4.52
CA ILE A 30 1.99 2.64 4.84
C ILE A 30 1.78 2.49 6.36
N SER A 31 2.82 2.72 7.17
CA SER A 31 2.72 2.61 8.63
C SER A 31 1.81 3.69 9.22
N ASP A 32 1.96 4.93 8.77
CA ASP A 32 1.12 6.06 9.17
C ASP A 32 -0.36 5.76 8.82
N LEU A 33 -0.61 5.22 7.62
CA LEU A 33 -1.94 4.80 7.17
C LEU A 33 -2.54 3.67 8.02
N TYR A 34 -1.72 2.68 8.38
CA TYR A 34 -2.12 1.53 9.19
C TYR A 34 -2.56 1.98 10.59
N GLU A 35 -1.80 2.89 11.22
CA GLU A 35 -2.16 3.46 12.51
C GLU A 35 -3.44 4.29 12.46
N GLU A 36 -3.63 5.11 11.42
CA GLU A 36 -4.85 5.90 11.24
C GLU A 36 -6.08 5.00 11.05
N LEU A 37 -5.94 3.90 10.29
CA LEU A 37 -7.01 2.92 10.11
C LEU A 37 -7.40 2.22 11.40
N GLN A 38 -6.44 1.89 12.26
CA GLN A 38 -6.74 1.27 13.55
C GLN A 38 -7.56 2.21 14.46
N LYS A 39 -7.23 3.50 14.47
CA LYS A 39 -7.77 4.49 15.41
C LYS A 39 -9.13 5.08 14.99
N SER A 40 -9.50 5.03 13.71
CA SER A 40 -10.68 5.73 13.19
C SER A 40 -11.79 4.81 12.65
N ASN A 41 -13.04 5.29 12.67
CA ASN A 41 -14.07 4.79 11.74
C ASN A 41 -13.64 5.19 10.31
N ILE A 42 -13.93 4.32 9.34
CA ILE A 42 -13.50 4.56 7.96
C ILE A 42 -14.28 5.74 7.39
N SER A 43 -13.65 6.91 7.34
CA SER A 43 -14.15 8.04 6.56
C SER A 43 -13.85 7.80 5.07
N GLU A 44 -14.64 8.39 4.18
CA GLU A 44 -14.35 8.42 2.73
C GLU A 44 -12.93 8.94 2.44
N GLU A 45 -12.47 9.91 3.23
CA GLU A 45 -11.14 10.51 3.11
C GLU A 45 -10.04 9.47 3.39
N LEU A 46 -10.25 8.62 4.39
CA LEU A 46 -9.33 7.53 4.73
C LEU A 46 -9.34 6.41 3.66
N GLN A 47 -10.51 6.10 3.08
CA GLN A 47 -10.59 5.17 1.94
C GLN A 47 -9.80 5.71 0.74
N HIS A 48 -9.97 6.99 0.42
CA HIS A 48 -9.22 7.62 -0.68
C HIS A 48 -7.72 7.55 -0.47
N LEU A 49 -7.26 7.75 0.77
CA LEU A 49 -5.85 7.62 1.15
C LEU A 49 -5.32 6.19 0.94
N ILE A 50 -6.08 5.16 1.33
CA ILE A 50 -5.74 3.75 1.07
C ILE A 50 -5.62 3.49 -0.44
N PHE A 51 -6.62 3.90 -1.22
CA PHE A 51 -6.60 3.68 -2.67
C PHE A 51 -5.41 4.36 -3.33
N LYS A 52 -5.09 5.59 -2.94
CA LYS A 52 -3.95 6.33 -3.48
C LYS A 52 -2.62 5.64 -3.15
N THR A 53 -2.45 5.14 -1.92
CA THR A 53 -1.27 4.38 -1.52
C THR A 53 -1.13 3.09 -2.34
N ILE A 54 -2.24 2.39 -2.60
CA ILE A 54 -2.26 1.21 -3.48
C ILE A 54 -1.85 1.55 -4.91
N GLU A 55 -2.37 2.66 -5.48
CA GLU A 55 -2.02 3.07 -6.84
C GLU A 55 -0.53 3.44 -6.98
N ASN A 56 0.03 4.14 -5.99
CA ASN A 56 1.46 4.45 -5.97
C ASN A 56 2.31 3.18 -5.96
N LEU A 57 1.97 2.20 -5.11
CA LEU A 57 2.67 0.93 -5.05
C LEU A 57 2.59 0.16 -6.37
N LYS A 58 1.41 0.11 -7.02
CA LYS A 58 1.28 -0.52 -8.35
C LYS A 58 2.19 0.13 -9.38
N LYS A 59 2.29 1.46 -9.35
CA LYS A 59 3.15 2.21 -10.26
C LYS A 59 4.63 1.92 -10.02
N GLU A 60 5.08 1.94 -8.76
CA GLU A 60 6.45 1.59 -8.39
C GLU A 60 6.82 0.17 -8.84
N TYR A 61 5.95 -0.82 -8.59
CA TYR A 61 6.17 -2.20 -9.03
C TYR A 61 6.21 -2.33 -10.55
N PHE A 62 5.33 -1.62 -11.27
CA PHE A 62 5.32 -1.60 -12.73
C PHE A 62 6.62 -0.98 -13.29
N ASP A 63 7.03 0.17 -12.76
CA ASP A 63 8.25 0.86 -13.18
C ASP A 63 9.50 -0.01 -12.92
N PHE A 64 9.55 -0.69 -11.77
CA PHE A 64 10.60 -1.68 -11.47
C PHE A 64 10.60 -2.84 -12.48
N GLY A 65 9.44 -3.44 -12.74
CA GLY A 65 9.31 -4.53 -13.71
C GLY A 65 9.70 -4.10 -15.13
N PHE A 66 9.32 -2.88 -15.54
CA PHE A 66 9.66 -2.31 -16.83
C PHE A 66 11.18 -2.05 -16.95
N LEU A 67 11.80 -1.49 -15.91
CA LEU A 67 13.25 -1.30 -15.84
C LEU A 67 14.00 -2.64 -15.89
N ALA A 68 13.55 -3.64 -15.13
CA ALA A 68 14.13 -4.97 -15.15
C ALA A 68 14.03 -5.59 -16.55
N TYR A 69 12.85 -5.54 -17.17
CA TYR A 69 12.65 -6.00 -18.54
C TYR A 69 13.60 -5.29 -19.51
N LYS A 70 13.70 -3.95 -19.48
CA LYS A 70 14.56 -3.19 -20.40
C LYS A 70 16.04 -3.57 -20.27
N ASN A 71 16.51 -3.87 -19.05
CA ASN A 71 17.93 -4.13 -18.79
C ASN A 71 18.32 -5.61 -18.87
N PHE A 72 17.36 -6.52 -18.73
CA PHE A 72 17.61 -7.97 -18.69
C PHE A 72 16.89 -8.75 -19.80
N LYS A 73 16.19 -8.09 -20.73
CA LYS A 73 15.83 -8.74 -21.99
C LYS A 73 17.06 -8.83 -22.88
N GLU A 74 17.39 -10.06 -23.28
CA GLU A 74 18.18 -10.35 -24.48
C GLU A 74 17.51 -9.79 -25.74
#